data_AF-A0A2I4FZB9-F1
#
_entry.id   AF-A0A2I4FZB9-F1
#
_cell.length_a   1.000
_cell.length_b   1.000
_cell.length_c   1.000
_cell.angle_alpha   90.00
_cell.angle_beta   90.00
_cell.angle_gamma   90.00
#
_symmetry.space_group_name_H-M   'P 1'
#
loop_
_entity.id
_entity.type
_entity.pdbx_description
1 polymer ?
#
loop_
_entity_poly.entity_id
_entity_poly.type
_entity_poly.pdbx_seq_one_letter_code
_entity_poly.pdbx_strand_id
1 'polypeptide(L)'
;MSSSSSSMSSSSFAKCTLGQAHCFCKVDATLRYSSIPRNPGRPFLGCPKYNTEGLPYCKFFKWADSNQEIEFHLQERNNDLLRREKEVEKMLDDVEKMKTELRKRVDEIEKRELLNAYWFRKVCNVLGFSFLNADWCFSNAFGQIASEIIHFSIYFRMLFG
;
A
#
# COMPACT_ATOMS: atom_id res chain seq x y z
N MET A 1 70.19 -4.67 36.00
CA MET A 1 68.90 -4.95 36.66
C MET A 1 67.85 -4.94 35.57
N SER A 2 67.29 -6.10 35.29
CA SER A 2 66.38 -6.35 34.17
C SER A 2 65.01 -5.74 34.49
N SER A 3 64.57 -4.76 33.70
CA SER A 3 63.23 -4.18 33.83
C SER A 3 62.27 -4.99 32.96
N SER A 4 61.47 -5.82 33.62
CA SER A 4 60.35 -6.55 33.03
C SER A 4 59.27 -5.58 32.58
N SER A 5 59.09 -5.39 31.27
CA SER A 5 57.92 -4.73 30.70
C SER A 5 56.88 -5.81 30.36
N SER A 6 55.87 -5.90 31.22
CA SER A 6 54.67 -6.71 31.00
C SER A 6 53.93 -6.21 29.77
N SER A 7 53.98 -6.99 28.70
CA SER A 7 53.10 -6.80 27.55
C SER A 7 51.67 -7.14 28.00
N MET A 8 50.87 -6.12 28.24
CA MET A 8 49.42 -6.28 28.40
C MET A 8 48.89 -6.87 27.10
N SER A 9 48.52 -8.15 27.13
CA SER A 9 47.80 -8.82 26.07
C SER A 9 46.63 -7.93 25.68
N SER A 10 46.70 -7.36 24.48
CA SER A 10 45.53 -6.77 23.83
C SER A 10 44.58 -7.95 23.56
N SER A 11 43.74 -8.27 24.54
CA SER A 11 42.48 -8.92 24.25
C SER A 11 41.78 -7.94 23.31
N SER A 12 41.92 -8.22 22.01
CA SER A 12 40.97 -7.75 21.04
C SER A 12 39.63 -8.13 21.64
N PHE A 13 38.92 -7.12 22.13
CA PHE A 13 37.50 -7.19 22.31
C PHE A 13 37.00 -7.67 20.96
N ALA A 14 36.80 -8.98 20.86
CA ALA A 14 35.86 -9.54 19.93
C ALA A 14 34.63 -8.69 20.20
N LYS A 15 34.42 -7.71 19.34
CA LYS A 15 33.21 -6.93 19.28
C LYS A 15 32.18 -8.00 18.98
N CYS A 16 31.63 -8.58 20.05
CA CYS A 16 30.63 -9.62 19.95
C CYS A 16 29.62 -9.05 18.98
N THR A 17 29.37 -9.77 17.89
CA THR A 17 28.22 -9.58 17.01
C THR A 17 26.95 -9.89 17.81
N LEU A 18 26.74 -9.13 18.89
CA LEU A 18 25.57 -9.11 19.75
C LEU A 18 24.45 -8.53 18.90
N GLY A 19 23.69 -9.38 18.21
CA GLY A 19 22.39 -8.95 17.71
C GLY A 19 21.93 -9.58 16.40
N GLN A 20 22.83 -10.08 15.55
CA GLN A 20 22.40 -10.50 14.20
C GLN A 20 22.80 -11.95 13.91
N ALA A 21 22.00 -12.88 14.43
CA ALA A 21 22.08 -14.27 14.02
C ALA A 21 21.53 -14.37 12.59
N HIS A 22 22.33 -14.89 11.67
CA HIS A 22 21.89 -15.15 10.30
C HIS A 22 21.46 -16.60 10.18
N CYS A 23 20.35 -16.85 9.49
CA CYS A 23 19.94 -18.21 9.17
C CYS A 23 20.77 -18.78 8.01
N PHE A 24 20.58 -20.07 7.68
CA PHE A 24 21.31 -20.71 6.57
C PHE A 24 21.00 -20.14 5.19
N CYS A 25 19.93 -19.33 5.05
CA CYS A 25 19.65 -18.56 3.84
C CYS A 25 20.44 -17.25 3.75
N LYS A 26 21.34 -16.96 4.71
CA LYS A 26 22.11 -15.71 4.83
C LYS A 26 21.24 -14.46 4.97
N VAL A 27 20.04 -14.63 5.54
CA VAL A 27 19.16 -13.53 5.96
C VAL A 27 19.07 -13.50 7.48
N ASP A 28 18.77 -12.33 8.03
CA ASP A 28 18.63 -12.14 9.48
C ASP A 28 17.55 -13.04 10.05
N ALA A 29 17.89 -13.73 11.13
CA ALA A 29 16.93 -14.54 11.86
C ALA A 29 15.97 -13.64 12.64
N THR A 30 14.70 -14.02 12.66
CA THR A 30 13.66 -13.26 13.34
C THR A 30 13.39 -13.86 14.72
N LEU A 31 13.20 -13.00 15.71
CA LEU A 31 12.72 -13.39 17.04
C LEU A 31 11.27 -13.88 16.98
N ARG A 32 11.04 -15.10 17.47
CA ARG A 32 9.74 -15.79 17.53
C ARG A 32 9.54 -16.39 18.92
N TYR A 33 8.31 -16.77 19.24
CA TYR A 33 7.95 -17.38 20.51
C TYR A 33 7.38 -18.78 20.27
N SER A 34 7.85 -19.76 21.03
CA SER A 34 7.41 -21.15 20.90
C SER A 34 5.97 -21.32 21.38
N SER A 35 5.14 -21.95 20.56
CA SER A 35 3.75 -22.30 20.90
C SER A 35 3.60 -23.77 21.35
N ILE A 36 4.70 -24.52 21.45
CA ILE A 36 4.68 -25.95 21.77
C ILE A 36 4.41 -26.12 23.27
N PRO A 37 3.51 -27.04 23.69
CA PRO A 37 3.15 -27.24 25.10
C PRO A 37 4.33 -27.54 26.04
N ARG A 38 5.41 -28.14 25.53
CA ARG A 38 6.63 -28.42 26.30
C ARG A 38 7.43 -27.16 26.64
N ASN A 39 7.42 -26.15 25.76
CA ASN A 39 8.21 -24.92 25.88
C ASN A 39 7.35 -23.69 25.53
N PRO A 40 6.26 -23.41 26.27
CA PRO A 40 5.35 -22.33 25.91
C PRO A 40 6.02 -20.96 26.09
N GLY A 41 5.86 -20.07 25.12
CA GLY A 41 6.33 -18.69 25.19
C GLY A 41 7.84 -18.50 25.20
N ARG A 42 8.66 -19.56 25.06
CA ARG A 42 10.11 -19.41 25.06
C ARG A 42 10.59 -18.75 23.75
N PRO A 43 11.38 -17.66 23.81
CA PRO A 43 11.85 -16.95 22.64
C PRO A 43 12.95 -17.72 21.89
N PHE A 44 12.90 -17.71 20.57
CA PHE A 44 13.90 -18.32 19.70
C PHE A 44 14.11 -17.50 18.42
N LEU A 45 15.30 -17.59 17.84
CA LEU A 45 15.63 -17.05 16.53
C LEU A 45 15.42 -18.13 15.48
N GLY A 46 14.63 -17.81 14.46
CA GLY A 46 14.31 -18.70 13.35
C GLY A 46 14.41 -18.00 12.00
N CYS A 47 14.40 -18.78 10.92
CA CYS A 47 14.35 -18.22 9.57
C CYS A 47 13.09 -17.32 9.41
N PRO A 48 13.18 -16.16 8.74
CA PRO A 48 12.00 -15.35 8.42
C PRO A 48 10.93 -16.13 7.64
N LYS A 49 11.35 -17.07 6.79
CA LYS A 49 10.48 -17.94 5.98
C LYS A 49 9.95 -19.17 6.73
N TYR A 50 10.32 -19.36 8.00
CA TYR A 50 9.90 -20.51 8.79
C TYR A 50 8.38 -20.65 8.82
N ASN A 51 7.87 -21.85 8.53
CA ASN A 51 6.44 -22.19 8.47
C ASN A 51 5.61 -21.28 7.55
N THR A 52 6.21 -20.70 6.51
CA THR A 52 5.44 -19.99 5.48
C THR A 52 4.97 -21.01 4.44
N GLU A 53 3.65 -21.08 4.23
CA GLU A 53 3.04 -22.03 3.30
C GLU A 53 3.62 -21.86 1.88
N GLY A 54 3.94 -22.99 1.23
CA GLY A 54 4.43 -23.01 -0.15
C GLY A 54 5.87 -22.51 -0.37
N LEU A 55 6.59 -22.08 0.68
CA LEU A 55 7.97 -21.60 0.54
C LEU A 55 9.00 -22.55 1.17
N PRO A 56 10.09 -22.89 0.46
CA PRO A 56 11.20 -23.59 1.08
C PRO A 56 11.83 -22.69 2.15
N TYR A 57 12.03 -23.23 3.34
CA TYR A 57 12.67 -22.55 4.45
C TYR A 57 13.82 -23.38 5.00
N CYS A 58 14.87 -22.71 5.49
CA CYS A 58 15.92 -23.39 6.21
C CYS A 58 15.48 -23.69 7.65
N LYS A 59 15.90 -24.83 8.18
CA LYS A 59 15.59 -25.28 9.55
C LYS A 59 16.51 -24.63 10.59
N PHE A 60 16.91 -23.37 10.37
CA PHE A 60 17.71 -22.64 11.34
C PHE A 60 16.90 -22.39 12.61
N PHE A 61 17.51 -22.67 13.76
CA PHE A 61 16.90 -22.53 15.07
C PHE A 61 17.98 -22.24 16.12
N LYS A 62 17.76 -21.23 16.96
CA LYS A 62 18.60 -20.91 18.12
C LYS A 62 17.74 -20.36 19.25
N TRP A 63 17.90 -20.82 20.48
CA TRP A 63 17.23 -20.21 21.63
C TRP A 63 17.76 -18.80 21.91
N ALA A 64 16.87 -17.86 22.21
CA ALA A 64 17.20 -16.47 22.52
C ALA A 64 17.00 -16.22 24.02
N ASP A 65 17.80 -16.88 24.86
CA ASP A 65 17.64 -16.78 26.32
C ASP A 65 18.30 -15.52 26.91
N SER A 66 19.08 -14.80 26.12
CA SER A 66 19.73 -13.54 26.52
C SER A 66 18.74 -12.38 26.42
N ASN A 67 18.53 -11.67 27.54
CA ASN A 67 17.74 -10.44 27.57
C ASN A 67 18.22 -9.40 26.55
N GLN A 68 19.53 -9.31 26.32
CA GLN A 68 20.11 -8.37 25.35
C GLN A 68 19.75 -8.74 23.90
N GLU A 69 19.72 -10.04 23.54
CA GLU A 69 19.31 -10.49 22.21
C GLU A 69 17.82 -10.20 21.97
N ILE A 70 16.98 -10.44 22.99
CA ILE A 70 15.54 -10.15 22.93
C ILE A 70 15.30 -8.64 22.75
N GLU A 71 15.93 -7.81 23.60
CA GLU A 71 15.75 -6.36 23.60
C GLU A 71 16.20 -5.74 22.27
N PHE A 72 17.32 -6.19 21.71
CA PHE A 72 17.80 -5.74 20.40
C PHE A 72 16.76 -5.99 19.30
N HIS A 73 16.23 -7.22 19.19
CA HIS A 73 15.25 -7.55 18.16
C HIS A 73 13.90 -6.87 18.36
N LEU A 74 13.48 -6.64 19.61
CA LEU A 74 12.29 -5.85 19.91
C LEU A 74 12.47 -4.39 19.50
N GLN A 75 13.62 -3.81 19.79
CA GLN A 75 13.95 -2.43 19.41
C GLN A 75 13.98 -2.27 17.89
N GLU A 76 14.60 -3.22 17.18
CA GLU A 76 14.59 -3.25 15.72
C GLU A 76 13.16 -3.28 15.18
N ARG A 77 12.31 -4.20 15.66
CA ARG A 77 10.90 -4.26 15.27
C ARG A 77 10.15 -2.96 15.54
N ASN A 78 10.40 -2.31 16.68
CA ASN A 78 9.74 -1.05 17.04
C ASN A 78 10.15 0.09 16.09
N ASN A 79 11.44 0.21 15.74
CA ASN A 79 11.91 1.19 14.77
C ASN A 79 11.28 0.97 13.39
N ASP A 80 11.12 -0.30 13.02
CA ASP A 80 10.50 -0.74 11.79
C ASP A 80 9.00 -0.42 11.74
N LEU A 81 8.29 -0.61 12.85
CA LEU A 81 6.89 -0.21 13.00
C LEU A 81 6.74 1.31 12.91
N LEU A 82 7.59 2.07 13.60
CA LEU A 82 7.58 3.53 13.58
C LEU A 82 7.80 4.09 12.16
N ARG A 83 8.66 3.45 11.37
CA ARG A 83 8.85 3.82 9.96
C ARG A 83 7.56 3.60 9.15
N ARG A 84 6.95 2.43 9.29
CA ARG A 84 5.71 2.08 8.57
C ARG A 84 4.54 2.97 8.99
N GLU A 85 4.44 3.33 10.27
CA GLU A 85 3.43 4.29 10.77
C GLU A 85 3.54 5.64 10.05
N LYS A 86 4.76 6.16 9.88
CA LYS A 86 4.99 7.41 9.13
C LYS A 86 4.64 7.29 7.64
N GLU A 87 4.93 6.14 7.03
CA GLU A 87 4.56 5.88 5.64
C GLU A 87 3.03 5.84 5.48
N VAL A 88 2.32 5.23 6.42
CA VAL A 88 0.85 5.21 6.46
C VAL A 88 0.29 6.61 6.65
N GLU A 89 0.83 7.40 7.58
CA GLU A 89 0.42 8.79 7.82
C GLU A 89 0.55 9.62 6.53
N LYS A 90 1.69 9.54 5.84
CA LYS A 90 1.88 10.23 4.57
C LYS A 90 0.87 9.78 3.49
N MET A 91 0.58 8.49 3.41
CA MET A 91 -0.43 7.98 2.47
C MET A 91 -1.83 8.51 2.80
N LEU A 92 -2.17 8.65 4.08
CA LEU A 92 -3.45 9.22 4.50
C LEU A 92 -3.58 10.69 4.05
N ASP A 93 -2.53 11.49 4.22
CA ASP A 93 -2.49 12.88 3.75
C ASP A 93 -2.68 12.97 2.22
N ASP A 94 -2.00 12.09 1.46
CA ASP A 94 -2.11 12.05 0.00
C ASP A 94 -3.53 11.63 -0.44
N VAL A 95 -4.14 10.68 0.25
CA VAL A 95 -5.54 10.25 0.01
C VAL A 95 -6.51 11.38 0.34
N GLU A 96 -6.31 12.11 1.44
CA GLU A 96 -7.15 13.25 1.79
C GLU A 96 -7.05 14.36 0.75
N LYS A 97 -5.84 14.70 0.31
CA LYS A 97 -5.63 15.66 -0.78
C LYS A 97 -6.35 15.22 -2.05
N MET A 98 -6.20 13.96 -2.46
CA MET A 98 -6.89 13.41 -3.63
C MET A 98 -8.41 13.47 -3.49
N LYS A 99 -8.94 13.18 -2.31
CA LYS A 99 -10.37 13.28 -1.99
C LYS A 99 -10.88 14.71 -2.16
N THR A 100 -10.14 15.71 -1.70
CA THR A 100 -10.54 17.12 -1.86
C THR A 100 -10.53 17.56 -3.32
N GLU A 101 -9.55 17.13 -4.10
CA GLU A 101 -9.48 17.40 -5.54
C GLU A 101 -10.66 16.75 -6.29
N LEU A 102 -10.98 15.49 -5.96
CA LEU A 102 -12.14 14.81 -6.54
C LEU A 102 -13.46 15.52 -6.21
N ARG A 103 -13.66 15.99 -4.97
CA ARG A 103 -14.86 16.76 -4.61
C ARG A 103 -15.02 17.99 -5.50
N LYS A 104 -13.96 18.78 -5.71
CA LYS A 104 -14.01 19.94 -6.60
C LYS A 104 -14.40 19.56 -8.02
N ARG A 105 -13.87 18.46 -8.54
CA ARG A 105 -14.22 17.97 -9.89
C ARG A 105 -15.68 17.54 -9.97
N VAL A 106 -16.20 16.89 -8.93
CA VAL A 106 -17.63 16.54 -8.84
C VAL A 106 -18.50 17.80 -8.84
N ASP A 107 -18.16 18.80 -8.03
CA ASP A 107 -18.90 20.08 -8.00
C ASP A 107 -18.91 20.78 -9.36
N GLU A 108 -17.79 20.75 -10.09
CA GLU A 108 -17.70 21.32 -11.45
C GLU A 108 -18.50 20.53 -12.49
N ILE A 109 -18.56 19.20 -12.36
CA ILE A 109 -19.41 18.36 -13.22
C ILE A 109 -20.89 18.66 -12.94
N GLU A 110 -21.28 18.70 -11.66
CA GLU A 110 -22.66 18.99 -11.26
C GLU A 110 -23.12 20.35 -11.78
N LYS A 111 -22.28 21.39 -11.69
CA LYS A 111 -22.56 22.70 -12.28
C LYS A 111 -22.78 22.62 -13.79
N ARG A 112 -21.96 21.86 -14.51
CA ARG A 112 -22.11 21.65 -15.96
C ARG A 112 -23.41 20.91 -16.28
N GLU A 113 -23.76 19.90 -15.50
CA GLU A 113 -25.01 19.16 -15.66
C GLU A 113 -26.23 20.05 -15.42
N LEU A 114 -26.22 20.88 -14.39
CA LEU A 114 -27.27 21.87 -14.13
C LEU A 114 -27.43 22.86 -15.29
N LEU A 115 -26.32 23.38 -15.82
CA LEU A 115 -26.35 24.28 -16.98
C LEU A 115 -26.87 23.56 -18.24
N ASN A 116 -26.42 22.33 -18.48
CA ASN A 116 -26.90 21.51 -19.61
C ASN A 116 -28.40 21.25 -19.50
N ALA A 117 -28.90 20.89 -18.31
CA ALA A 117 -30.33 20.70 -18.05
C ALA A 117 -31.13 21.98 -18.26
N TYR A 118 -30.60 23.12 -17.81
CA TYR A 118 -31.20 24.45 -18.05
C TYR A 118 -31.32 24.74 -19.55
N TRP A 119 -30.24 24.55 -20.31
CA TRP A 119 -30.24 24.79 -21.75
C TRP A 119 -31.16 23.84 -22.51
N PHE A 120 -31.13 22.55 -22.16
CA PHE A 120 -32.04 21.56 -22.71
C PHE A 120 -33.50 21.98 -22.49
N ARG A 121 -33.85 22.41 -21.28
CA ARG A 121 -35.18 22.94 -20.97
C ARG A 121 -35.56 24.15 -21.80
N LYS A 122 -34.64 25.09 -22.01
CA LYS A 122 -34.87 26.26 -22.86
C LYS A 122 -35.16 25.85 -24.31
N VAL A 123 -34.40 24.91 -24.87
CA VAL A 123 -34.60 24.41 -26.24
C VAL A 123 -35.95 23.70 -26.38
N CYS A 124 -36.29 22.78 -25.47
CA CYS A 124 -37.58 22.09 -25.49
C CYS A 124 -38.78 23.05 -25.47
N ASN A 125 -38.71 24.11 -24.66
CA ASN A 125 -39.76 25.13 -24.60
C ASN A 125 -39.92 25.90 -25.92
N VAL A 126 -38.81 26.26 -26.60
CA VAL A 126 -38.85 26.95 -27.90
C VAL A 126 -39.47 26.06 -28.99
N LEU A 127 -39.19 24.75 -28.92
CA LEU A 127 -39.71 23.77 -29.88
C LEU A 127 -41.12 23.25 -29.55
N GLY A 128 -41.74 23.72 -28.47
CA GLY A 128 -43.12 23.36 -28.11
C GLY A 128 -43.30 21.96 -27.52
N PHE A 129 -42.24 21.31 -27.02
CA PHE A 129 -42.33 20.02 -26.34
C PHE A 129 -42.75 20.18 -24.87
N SER A 130 -43.83 19.54 -24.44
CA SER A 130 -44.31 19.55 -23.05
C SER A 130 -43.60 18.51 -22.18
N PHE A 131 -43.19 18.95 -20.98
CA PHE A 131 -42.27 18.29 -20.03
C PHE A 131 -42.74 16.98 -19.38
N LEU A 132 -43.79 16.32 -19.87
CA LEU A 132 -44.39 15.15 -19.20
C LEU A 132 -43.60 13.84 -19.33
N ASN A 133 -42.40 13.83 -19.93
CA ASN A 133 -41.57 12.63 -20.09
C ASN A 133 -40.06 12.95 -20.03
N ALA A 134 -39.60 13.68 -19.00
CA ALA A 134 -38.18 14.02 -18.85
C ALA A 134 -37.28 12.78 -18.72
N ASP A 135 -37.74 11.72 -18.04
CA ASP A 135 -36.99 10.46 -17.88
C ASP A 135 -36.88 9.66 -19.19
N TRP A 136 -37.86 9.81 -20.09
CA TRP A 136 -37.84 9.16 -21.41
C TRP A 136 -36.91 9.89 -22.38
N CYS A 137 -36.89 11.22 -22.35
CA CYS A 137 -36.00 12.03 -23.19
C CYS A 137 -34.53 11.89 -22.78
N PHE A 138 -34.19 11.79 -21.48
CA PHE A 138 -32.79 11.65 -21.07
C PHE A 138 -32.22 10.26 -21.43
N SER A 139 -33.02 9.20 -21.29
CA SER A 139 -32.62 7.84 -21.69
C SER A 139 -32.53 7.65 -23.22
N ASN A 140 -33.42 8.27 -24.00
CA ASN A 140 -33.42 8.14 -25.47
C ASN A 140 -32.59 9.20 -26.20
N ALA A 141 -32.33 10.39 -25.64
CA ALA A 141 -31.50 11.39 -26.31
C ALA A 141 -30.03 10.98 -26.34
N PHE A 142 -29.50 10.33 -25.29
CA PHE A 142 -28.15 9.74 -25.37
C PHE A 142 -28.09 8.58 -26.38
N GLY A 143 -29.15 7.79 -26.51
CA GLY A 143 -29.26 6.73 -27.52
C GLY A 143 -29.36 7.25 -28.96
N GLN A 144 -30.19 8.27 -29.21
CA GLN A 144 -30.40 8.85 -30.55
C GLN A 144 -29.23 9.73 -30.98
N ILE A 145 -28.63 10.53 -30.09
CA ILE A 145 -27.45 11.34 -30.41
C ILE A 145 -26.22 10.45 -30.64
N ALA A 146 -26.05 9.36 -29.89
CA ALA A 146 -25.01 8.37 -30.18
C ALA A 146 -25.23 7.68 -31.55
N SER A 147 -26.48 7.36 -31.90
CA SER A 147 -26.80 6.77 -33.21
C SER A 147 -26.53 7.74 -34.36
N GLU A 148 -26.91 9.02 -34.22
CA GLU A 148 -26.71 10.06 -35.23
C GLU A 148 -25.21 10.38 -35.43
N ILE A 149 -24.42 10.42 -34.35
CA ILE A 149 -22.96 10.64 -34.42
C ILE A 149 -22.24 9.44 -35.07
N ILE A 150 -22.66 8.21 -34.76
CA ILE A 150 -22.14 7.00 -35.41
C ILE A 150 -22.54 6.97 -36.90
N HIS A 151 -23.78 7.34 -37.23
CA HIS A 151 -24.25 7.39 -38.61
C HIS A 151 -23.50 8.46 -39.42
N PHE A 152 -23.25 9.63 -38.83
CA PHE A 152 -22.46 10.69 -39.45
C PHE A 152 -20.99 10.28 -39.64
N SER A 153 -20.39 9.55 -38.68
CA SER A 153 -19.04 9.02 -38.79
C SER A 153 -18.91 7.95 -39.89
N ILE A 154 -19.92 7.09 -40.05
CA ILE A 154 -19.95 6.06 -41.10
C ILE A 154 -20.12 6.71 -42.49
N TYR A 155 -21.03 7.69 -42.62
CA TYR A 155 -21.26 8.40 -43.90
C TYR A 155 -20.03 9.19 -44.34
N PHE A 156 -19.33 9.82 -43.40
CA PHE A 156 -18.10 10.56 -43.68
C PHE A 156 -16.96 9.63 -44.14
N ARG A 157 -16.89 8.41 -43.60
CA ARG A 157 -15.89 7.40 -43.98
C ARG A 157 -16.16 6.74 -45.33
N MET A 158 -17.42 6.72 -45.80
CA MET A 158 -17.77 6.26 -47.15
C MET A 158 -17.57 7.32 -48.23
N LEU A 159 -17.65 8.61 -47.90
CA LEU A 159 -17.52 9.69 -48.87
C LEU A 159 -16.07 10.16 -49.08
N PHE A 160 -15.18 9.91 -48.12
CA PHE A 160 -13.80 10.43 -48.11
C PHE A 160 -12.74 9.37 -47.79
N GLY A 161 -13.07 8.09 -47.89
CA GLY A 161 -12.17 6.94 -47.68
C GLY A 161 -12.00 6.11 -48.94
#